data_AF-A0A9Q3V9T8-F1
#
_entry.id   AF-A0A9Q3V9T8-F1
#
_cell.length_a   1.000
_cell.length_b   1.000
_cell.length_c   1.000
_cell.angle_alpha   90.00
_cell.angle_beta   90.00
_cell.angle_gamma   90.00
#
_symmetry.space_group_name_H-M   'P 1'
#
loop_
_entity.id
_entity.type
_entity.pdbx_description
1 polymer ?
#
loop_
_entity_poly.entity_id
_entity_poly.type
_entity_poly.pdbx_seq_one_letter_code
_entity_poly.pdbx_strand_id
1 'polypeptide(L)'
;MVAKKSDKDRLSNTKICFYCGKEKKDTGGNFYQNINPYIHDSFGICKPCIKKIINYKDMQSIFFVLHILNRPFIASIWNDIAKNDKDPWGAYIRQISSLPQYKDYTYANGETFDNNEQQSKIVVDNEENDYVDSNGMIYSKEWKGTFNKPDLNYLNEYLTSLKNDFNIITRNHLDYARKIAKASLAVDKAYEGMLNGVNGSEKRYKDLQAIFDTLSKSAQFSENSRGSTNAGINGITEIVDKVEDKLWIAEKEEFKQDELDHLLQQFSNIEKSL
;
A
#
# COMPACT_ATOMS: atom_id res chain seq x y z
N MET A 1 62.68 -32.36 3.38
CA MET A 1 61.38 -32.99 3.74
C MET A 1 60.29 -31.92 3.68
N VAL A 2 59.66 -31.77 2.52
CA VAL A 2 58.50 -30.88 2.36
C VAL A 2 57.28 -31.75 2.62
N ALA A 3 56.70 -31.59 3.81
CA ALA A 3 55.56 -32.37 4.25
C ALA A 3 54.38 -32.15 3.31
N LYS A 4 54.01 -33.22 2.59
CA LYS A 4 52.73 -33.37 1.90
C LYS A 4 51.63 -33.13 2.93
N LYS A 5 50.92 -31.99 2.84
CA LYS A 5 49.69 -31.79 3.61
C LYS A 5 48.66 -32.78 3.11
N SER A 6 48.25 -33.65 4.02
CA SER A 6 47.31 -34.76 3.86
C SER A 6 45.90 -34.30 3.48
N ASP A 7 45.30 -35.06 2.56
CA ASP A 7 43.94 -34.99 1.99
C ASP A 7 42.77 -35.14 3.00
N LYS A 8 42.78 -34.49 4.16
CA LYS A 8 41.78 -34.79 5.21
C LYS A 8 41.10 -33.60 5.92
N ASP A 9 41.05 -32.41 5.30
CA ASP A 9 40.26 -31.27 5.81
C ASP A 9 39.75 -30.33 4.70
N ARG A 10 39.15 -30.89 3.65
CA ARG A 10 38.16 -30.13 2.86
C ARG A 10 36.81 -30.49 3.45
N LEU A 11 36.33 -29.72 4.42
CA LEU A 11 34.93 -29.73 4.82
C LEU A 11 34.10 -29.71 3.52
N SER A 12 33.49 -30.83 3.17
CA SER A 12 32.62 -30.89 2.01
C SER A 12 31.40 -30.07 2.40
N ASN A 13 31.44 -28.77 2.12
CA ASN A 13 30.36 -27.84 2.40
C ASN A 13 29.18 -28.27 1.53
N THR A 14 28.37 -29.21 2.04
CA THR A 14 27.18 -29.72 1.36
C THR A 14 26.00 -28.95 1.88
N LYS A 15 25.11 -28.59 0.96
CA LYS A 15 23.92 -27.80 1.22
C LYS A 15 22.69 -28.55 0.71
N ILE A 16 21.65 -28.56 1.53
CA ILE A 16 20.36 -29.13 1.18
C ILE A 16 19.58 -28.08 0.39
N CYS A 17 19.04 -28.46 -0.75
CA CYS A 17 18.13 -27.61 -1.50
C CYS A 17 16.73 -27.62 -0.87
N PHE A 18 16.17 -26.46 -0.52
CA PHE A 18 14.83 -26.37 0.08
C PHE A 18 13.70 -26.85 -0.83
N TYR A 19 13.88 -26.79 -2.16
CA TYR A 19 12.84 -27.19 -3.10
C TYR A 19 12.81 -28.69 -3.38
N CYS A 20 13.98 -29.36 -3.46
CA CYS A 20 14.04 -30.77 -3.86
C CYS A 20 14.55 -31.71 -2.77
N GLY A 21 14.96 -31.19 -1.60
CA GLY A 21 15.46 -31.96 -0.48
C GLY A 21 16.80 -32.67 -0.72
N LYS A 22 17.44 -32.48 -1.89
CA LYS A 22 18.69 -33.16 -2.22
C LYS A 22 19.90 -32.39 -1.71
N GLU A 23 20.82 -33.11 -1.08
CA GLU A 23 22.15 -32.63 -0.71
C GLU A 23 23.03 -32.46 -1.94
N LYS A 24 23.66 -31.29 -2.06
CA LYS A 24 24.59 -30.97 -3.14
C LYS A 24 25.78 -30.20 -2.60
N LYS A 25 26.92 -30.26 -3.28
CA LYS A 25 28.07 -29.43 -2.93
C LYS A 25 27.72 -27.95 -3.10
N ASP A 26 28.01 -27.16 -2.08
CA ASP A 26 27.88 -25.70 -2.06
C ASP A 26 28.97 -25.09 -2.94
N THR A 27 28.69 -25.05 -4.24
CA THR A 27 29.61 -24.55 -5.25
C THR A 27 28.80 -23.71 -6.21
N GLY A 28 29.43 -22.69 -6.79
CA GLY A 28 28.81 -21.82 -7.81
C GLY A 28 28.29 -22.57 -9.04
N GLY A 29 28.61 -23.86 -9.22
CA GLY A 29 27.99 -24.75 -10.21
C GLY A 29 26.58 -25.24 -9.84
N ASN A 30 26.30 -25.49 -8.55
CA ASN A 30 25.04 -26.08 -8.06
C ASN A 30 24.07 -25.06 -7.47
N PHE A 31 24.59 -23.97 -6.91
CA PHE A 31 23.83 -22.90 -6.26
C PHE A 31 24.26 -21.53 -6.82
N TYR A 32 23.38 -20.54 -6.75
CA TYR A 32 23.71 -19.16 -7.09
C TYR A 32 24.25 -18.43 -5.85
N GLN A 33 25.16 -17.47 -6.05
CA GLN A 33 25.63 -16.61 -4.97
C GLN A 33 24.73 -15.39 -4.84
N ASN A 34 24.30 -15.08 -3.62
CA ASN A 34 23.60 -13.83 -3.36
C ASN A 34 24.60 -12.67 -3.34
N ILE A 35 24.24 -11.52 -3.90
CA ILE A 35 25.04 -10.27 -3.83
C ILE A 35 24.66 -9.43 -2.60
N ASN A 36 23.58 -9.81 -1.89
CA ASN A 36 23.15 -9.10 -0.70
C ASN A 36 24.25 -9.05 0.38
N PRO A 37 24.70 -7.84 0.81
CA PRO A 37 25.73 -7.68 1.84
C PRO A 37 25.40 -8.35 3.18
N TYR A 38 24.11 -8.55 3.46
CA TYR A 38 23.61 -9.14 4.70
C TYR A 38 23.48 -10.67 4.64
N ILE A 39 23.70 -11.29 3.47
CA ILE A 39 23.58 -12.74 3.27
C ILE A 39 24.89 -13.25 2.66
N HIS A 40 25.78 -13.76 3.53
CA HIS A 40 27.08 -14.31 3.12
C HIS A 40 27.02 -15.74 2.54
N ASP A 41 25.82 -16.33 2.47
CA ASP A 41 25.60 -17.72 2.06
C ASP A 41 25.05 -17.80 0.62
N SER A 42 25.32 -18.92 -0.05
CA SER A 42 24.72 -19.22 -1.35
C SER A 42 23.20 -19.34 -1.23
N PHE A 43 22.47 -19.11 -2.31
CA PHE A 43 21.02 -19.22 -2.27
C PHE A 43 20.58 -20.68 -2.02
N GLY A 44 19.62 -20.89 -1.12
CA GLY A 44 19.20 -22.21 -0.64
C GLY A 44 18.42 -23.08 -1.64
N ILE A 45 18.23 -22.62 -2.88
CA ILE A 45 17.58 -23.39 -3.94
C ILE A 45 18.58 -23.71 -5.05
N CYS A 46 18.59 -24.98 -5.45
CA CYS A 46 19.49 -25.49 -6.47
C CYS A 46 19.22 -24.88 -7.86
N LYS A 47 20.26 -24.69 -8.69
CA LYS A 47 20.08 -24.17 -10.07
C LYS A 47 19.02 -24.91 -10.91
N PRO A 48 18.98 -26.26 -10.96
CA PRO A 48 17.95 -26.94 -11.74
C PRO A 48 16.56 -26.83 -11.11
N CYS A 49 16.46 -26.51 -9.82
CA CYS A 49 15.18 -26.26 -9.15
C CYS A 49 14.65 -24.86 -9.55
N ILE A 50 15.53 -23.85 -9.58
CA ILE A 50 15.18 -22.49 -10.03
C ILE A 50 14.67 -22.49 -11.46
N LYS A 51 15.30 -23.26 -12.35
CA LYS A 51 14.83 -23.42 -13.74
C LYS A 51 13.42 -24.02 -13.84
N LYS A 52 12.95 -24.76 -12.83
CA LYS A 52 11.58 -25.29 -12.78
C LYS A 52 10.58 -24.27 -12.23
N ILE A 53 11.04 -23.35 -11.39
CA ILE A 53 10.24 -22.27 -10.82
C ILE A 53 10.00 -21.18 -11.87
N ILE A 54 10.98 -20.95 -12.74
CA ILE A 54 10.88 -19.93 -13.79
C ILE A 54 9.96 -20.40 -14.91
N ASN A 55 8.84 -19.70 -15.07
CA ASN A 55 7.99 -19.81 -16.24
C ASN A 55 8.38 -18.73 -17.27
N TYR A 56 8.95 -19.12 -18.40
CA TYR A 56 9.38 -18.16 -19.43
C TYR A 56 8.23 -17.41 -20.12
N LYS A 57 6.98 -17.85 -19.96
CA LYS A 57 5.80 -17.13 -20.46
C LYS A 57 5.33 -16.05 -19.48
N ASP A 58 5.73 -16.14 -18.22
CA ASP A 58 5.35 -15.24 -17.16
C ASP A 58 6.58 -14.49 -16.65
N MET A 59 6.67 -13.22 -17.01
CA MET A 59 7.79 -12.38 -16.61
C MET A 59 7.86 -12.23 -15.08
N GLN A 60 6.74 -12.28 -14.35
CA GLN A 60 6.73 -12.16 -12.88
C GLN A 60 7.58 -13.24 -12.22
N SER A 61 7.52 -14.47 -12.73
CA SER A 61 8.36 -15.58 -12.26
C SER A 61 9.86 -15.30 -12.39
N ILE A 62 10.29 -14.58 -13.43
CA ILE A 62 11.69 -14.19 -13.66
C ILE A 62 12.09 -13.09 -12.66
N PHE A 63 11.25 -12.08 -12.50
CA PHE A 63 11.51 -10.98 -11.58
C PHE A 63 11.55 -11.42 -10.12
N PHE A 64 10.66 -12.32 -9.72
CA PHE A 64 10.66 -12.91 -8.37
C PHE A 64 12.01 -13.57 -8.05
N VAL A 65 12.53 -14.36 -8.98
CA VAL A 65 13.82 -15.04 -8.79
C VAL A 65 14.97 -14.04 -8.78
N LEU A 66 14.96 -13.01 -9.64
CA LEU A 66 15.97 -11.96 -9.64
C LEU A 66 15.96 -11.12 -8.35
N HIS A 67 14.78 -10.84 -7.82
CA HIS A 67 14.61 -10.15 -6.54
C HIS A 67 15.25 -10.92 -5.40
N ILE A 68 14.97 -12.22 -5.31
CA ILE A 68 15.53 -13.07 -4.25
C ILE A 68 17.06 -13.19 -4.37
N LEU A 69 17.59 -13.24 -5.59
CA LEU A 69 19.04 -13.27 -5.83
C LEU A 69 19.70 -11.87 -5.73
N ASN A 70 18.92 -10.83 -5.49
CA ASN A 70 19.33 -9.42 -5.50
C ASN A 70 20.14 -9.06 -6.77
N ARG A 71 19.64 -9.46 -7.93
CA ARG A 71 20.25 -9.18 -9.25
C ARG A 71 19.39 -8.21 -10.06
N PRO A 72 20.00 -7.30 -10.84
CA PRO A 72 19.24 -6.39 -11.69
C PRO A 72 18.54 -7.16 -12.80
N PHE A 73 17.36 -6.68 -13.21
CA PHE A 73 16.78 -7.02 -14.50
C PHE A 73 17.15 -5.92 -15.53
N ILE A 74 17.48 -6.33 -16.76
CA ILE A 74 17.89 -5.43 -17.84
C ILE A 74 17.21 -5.95 -19.11
N ALA A 75 16.21 -5.23 -19.62
CA ALA A 75 15.33 -5.74 -20.66
C ALA A 75 16.06 -5.92 -22.00
N SER A 76 16.98 -5.01 -22.34
CA SER A 76 17.77 -5.11 -23.57
C SER A 76 18.53 -6.44 -23.65
N ILE A 77 19.27 -6.78 -22.60
CA ILE A 77 20.03 -8.04 -22.50
C ILE A 77 19.10 -9.25 -22.49
N TRP A 78 18.00 -9.19 -21.73
CA TRP A 78 17.06 -10.30 -21.65
C TRP A 78 16.43 -10.60 -23.01
N ASN A 79 15.98 -9.58 -23.74
CA ASN A 79 15.33 -9.71 -25.04
C ASN A 79 16.28 -10.26 -26.12
N ASP A 80 17.56 -9.89 -26.07
CA ASP A 80 18.56 -10.40 -27.01
C ASP A 80 18.89 -11.88 -26.78
N ILE A 81 18.94 -12.31 -25.50
CA ILE A 81 19.20 -13.69 -25.12
C ILE A 81 17.97 -14.57 -25.37
N ALA A 82 16.77 -14.09 -25.00
CA ALA A 82 15.52 -14.83 -25.12
C ALA A 82 15.19 -15.21 -26.57
N LYS A 83 15.68 -14.44 -27.56
CA LYS A 83 15.51 -14.75 -28.98
C LYS A 83 16.47 -15.82 -29.51
N ASN A 84 17.64 -15.98 -28.88
CA ASN A 84 18.76 -16.71 -29.48
C ASN A 84 19.17 -17.98 -28.72
N ASP A 85 18.92 -18.08 -27.41
CA ASP A 85 19.44 -19.16 -26.57
C ASP A 85 18.35 -20.20 -26.18
N LYS A 86 18.75 -21.46 -26.06
CA LYS A 86 17.91 -22.56 -25.56
C LYS A 86 17.72 -22.50 -24.04
N ASP A 87 18.62 -21.83 -23.31
CA ASP A 87 18.54 -21.62 -21.87
C ASP A 87 18.65 -20.13 -21.50
N PRO A 88 17.59 -19.33 -21.76
CA PRO A 88 17.64 -17.88 -21.61
C PRO A 88 18.07 -17.42 -20.21
N TRP A 89 17.59 -18.11 -19.17
CA TRP A 89 17.94 -17.82 -17.78
C TRP A 89 19.43 -18.01 -17.48
N GLY A 90 20.01 -19.13 -17.88
CA GLY A 90 21.41 -19.44 -17.60
C GLY A 90 22.37 -18.48 -18.30
N ALA A 91 22.08 -18.16 -19.56
CA ALA A 91 22.84 -17.20 -20.35
C ALA A 91 22.75 -15.79 -19.75
N TYR A 92 21.55 -15.36 -19.33
CA TYR A 92 21.32 -14.07 -18.68
C TYR A 92 22.13 -13.92 -17.39
N ILE A 93 21.98 -14.86 -16.45
CA ILE A 93 22.70 -14.81 -15.17
C ILE A 93 24.23 -14.81 -15.37
N ARG A 94 24.73 -15.55 -16.36
CA ARG A 94 26.16 -15.54 -16.70
C ARG A 94 26.62 -14.15 -17.16
N GLN A 95 25.85 -13.51 -18.04
CA GLN A 95 26.21 -12.21 -18.60
C GLN A 95 26.23 -11.12 -17.53
N ILE A 96 25.20 -11.03 -16.68
CA ILE A 96 25.16 -10.03 -15.60
C ILE A 96 26.23 -10.29 -14.52
N SER A 97 26.61 -11.55 -14.29
CA SER A 97 27.60 -11.88 -13.24
C SER A 97 29.05 -11.78 -13.72
N SER A 98 29.30 -11.85 -15.03
CA SER A 98 30.66 -11.88 -15.59
C SER A 98 31.14 -10.52 -16.09
N LEU A 99 30.23 -9.62 -16.46
CA LEU A 99 30.58 -8.32 -17.00
C LEU A 99 30.86 -7.30 -15.87
N PRO A 100 32.02 -6.63 -15.87
CA PRO A 100 32.38 -5.65 -14.83
C PRO A 100 31.37 -4.52 -14.67
N GLN A 101 30.72 -4.11 -15.76
CA GLN A 101 29.74 -3.02 -15.78
C GLN A 101 28.49 -3.26 -14.92
N TYR A 102 28.19 -4.51 -14.58
CA TYR A 102 27.01 -4.90 -13.78
C TYR A 102 27.39 -5.44 -12.40
N LYS A 103 28.68 -5.39 -12.03
CA LYS A 103 29.20 -6.00 -10.80
C LYS A 103 28.56 -5.45 -9.53
N ASP A 104 28.32 -4.13 -9.51
CA ASP A 104 27.75 -3.42 -8.37
C ASP A 104 26.24 -3.17 -8.51
N TYR A 105 25.63 -3.68 -9.59
CA TYR A 105 24.20 -3.50 -9.81
C TYR A 105 23.43 -4.50 -8.97
N THR A 106 22.46 -3.99 -8.23
CA THR A 106 21.53 -4.76 -7.41
C THR A 106 20.16 -4.82 -8.07
N TYR A 107 19.20 -5.54 -7.47
CA TYR A 107 17.83 -5.54 -7.98
C TYR A 107 17.26 -4.12 -8.12
N ALA A 108 17.60 -3.21 -7.21
CA ALA A 108 17.16 -1.81 -7.23
C ALA A 108 17.72 -0.99 -8.41
N ASN A 109 18.83 -1.44 -9.02
CA ASN A 109 19.42 -0.80 -10.21
C ASN A 109 18.87 -1.38 -11.52
N GLY A 110 18.10 -2.46 -11.44
CA GLY A 110 17.44 -3.06 -12.58
C GLY A 110 16.15 -2.33 -12.93
N GLU A 111 15.70 -2.54 -14.16
CA GLU A 111 14.33 -2.23 -14.53
C GLU A 111 13.41 -3.09 -13.64
N THR A 112 12.57 -2.47 -12.83
CA THR A 112 11.60 -3.23 -12.05
C THR A 112 10.58 -3.83 -13.01
N PHE A 113 10.07 -5.02 -12.69
CA PHE A 113 8.69 -5.28 -13.03
C PHE A 113 7.92 -4.33 -12.15
N ASP A 114 7.78 -3.13 -12.66
CA ASP A 114 6.57 -2.40 -12.45
C ASP A 114 5.51 -3.39 -12.88
N ASN A 115 4.96 -4.01 -11.86
CA ASN A 115 3.71 -4.67 -11.97
C ASN A 115 2.69 -3.68 -12.53
N ASN A 116 2.97 -2.39 -12.82
CA ASN A 116 2.28 -1.24 -13.46
C ASN A 116 1.96 -1.37 -14.95
N GLU A 117 2.11 -2.54 -15.54
CA GLU A 117 1.13 -2.95 -16.54
C GLU A 117 -0.12 -3.61 -15.90
N GLN A 118 -0.12 -3.84 -14.58
CA GLN A 118 -1.15 -4.45 -13.71
C GLN A 118 -1.21 -4.01 -12.18
N GLN A 119 -0.37 -3.11 -11.61
CA GLN A 119 -0.29 -2.87 -10.14
C GLN A 119 0.53 -1.65 -9.62
N SER A 120 1.23 -0.85 -10.43
CA SER A 120 1.14 0.64 -10.31
C SER A 120 0.52 1.30 -11.53
N LYS A 121 -0.46 0.59 -12.09
CA LYS A 121 -1.71 1.19 -12.53
C LYS A 121 -2.78 0.90 -11.45
N ILE A 122 -2.65 1.57 -10.30
CA ILE A 122 -3.81 2.30 -9.77
C ILE A 122 -3.64 3.78 -10.20
N VAL A 123 -3.12 3.99 -11.40
CA VAL A 123 -3.82 4.86 -12.34
C VAL A 123 -4.91 3.96 -12.89
N VAL A 124 -6.16 4.37 -12.68
CA VAL A 124 -7.30 3.79 -13.35
C VAL A 124 -7.09 4.02 -14.85
N ASP A 125 -6.43 3.09 -15.53
CA ASP A 125 -6.57 2.96 -16.97
C ASP A 125 -7.98 2.46 -17.21
N ASN A 126 -8.90 3.42 -17.30
CA ASN A 126 -9.90 3.31 -18.33
C ASN A 126 -9.12 3.28 -19.64
N GLU A 127 -9.03 2.11 -20.28
CA GLU A 127 -8.90 2.08 -21.73
C GLU A 127 -10.18 2.70 -22.32
N GLU A 128 -10.24 4.02 -22.33
CA GLU A 128 -10.91 4.79 -23.34
C GLU A 128 -9.80 5.68 -23.89
N ASN A 129 -9.47 5.55 -25.17
CA ASN A 129 -8.59 6.47 -25.88
C ASN A 129 -8.83 7.89 -25.36
N ASP A 130 -7.89 8.46 -24.61
CA ASP A 130 -7.92 9.86 -24.26
C ASP A 130 -7.80 10.63 -25.58
N TYR A 131 -8.95 10.98 -26.15
CA TYR A 131 -9.04 11.90 -27.27
C TYR A 131 -8.53 13.24 -26.76
N VAL A 132 -7.23 13.47 -26.91
CA VAL A 132 -6.61 14.77 -26.73
C VAL A 132 -7.14 15.64 -27.87
N ASP A 133 -8.05 16.56 -27.53
CA ASP A 133 -8.48 17.60 -28.46
C ASP A 133 -7.27 18.45 -28.87
N SER A 134 -7.35 19.12 -30.02
CA SER A 134 -6.32 20.05 -30.54
C SER A 134 -5.94 21.17 -29.55
N ASN A 135 -6.75 21.37 -28.50
CA ASN A 135 -6.55 22.33 -27.42
C ASN A 135 -5.85 21.77 -26.16
N GLY A 136 -5.45 20.50 -26.13
CA GLY A 136 -4.73 19.89 -24.99
C GLY A 136 -5.60 19.49 -23.79
N MET A 137 -6.92 19.45 -23.97
CA MET A 137 -7.89 19.05 -22.95
C MET A 137 -8.10 17.53 -22.97
N ILE A 138 -8.15 16.91 -21.79
CA ILE A 138 -8.33 15.46 -21.60
C ILE A 138 -9.71 15.21 -20.99
N TYR A 139 -10.50 14.33 -21.58
CA TYR A 139 -11.78 13.91 -21.01
C TYR A 139 -11.55 12.85 -19.93
N SER A 140 -11.92 13.16 -18.68
CA SER A 140 -11.88 12.18 -17.61
C SER A 140 -13.25 11.58 -17.36
N LYS A 141 -13.35 10.25 -17.50
CA LYS A 141 -14.55 9.49 -17.14
C LYS A 141 -14.87 9.55 -15.65
N GLU A 142 -13.85 9.57 -14.79
CA GLU A 142 -14.00 9.67 -13.33
C GLU A 142 -14.59 11.02 -12.91
N TRP A 143 -14.11 12.08 -13.56
CA TRP A 143 -14.56 13.43 -13.31
C TRP A 143 -15.73 13.84 -14.20
N LYS A 144 -16.18 13.03 -15.16
CA LYS A 144 -17.28 13.34 -16.10
C LYS A 144 -17.15 14.75 -16.70
N GLY A 145 -16.00 15.05 -17.29
CA GLY A 145 -15.71 16.37 -17.85
C GLY A 145 -14.34 16.44 -18.53
N THR A 146 -14.12 17.52 -19.27
CA THR A 146 -12.84 17.83 -19.91
C THR A 146 -12.01 18.75 -19.02
N PHE A 147 -10.75 18.38 -18.81
CA PHE A 147 -9.83 19.10 -17.94
C PHE A 147 -8.46 19.18 -18.57
N ASN A 148 -7.72 20.23 -18.23
CA ASN A 148 -6.30 20.28 -18.54
C ASN A 148 -5.53 19.29 -17.66
N LYS A 149 -4.37 18.82 -18.13
CA LYS A 149 -3.49 17.93 -17.35
C LYS A 149 -3.18 18.44 -15.92
N PRO A 150 -2.81 19.71 -15.69
CA PRO A 150 -2.60 20.22 -14.33
C PRO A 150 -3.87 20.20 -13.47
N ASP A 151 -5.02 20.62 -14.03
CA ASP A 151 -6.31 20.61 -13.32
C ASP A 151 -6.70 19.19 -12.90
N LEU A 152 -6.48 18.21 -13.79
CA LEU A 152 -6.79 16.81 -13.54
C LEU A 152 -5.88 16.23 -12.44
N ASN A 153 -4.61 16.62 -12.42
CA ASN A 153 -3.70 16.22 -11.34
C ASN A 153 -4.16 16.79 -10.00
N TYR A 154 -4.50 18.08 -9.95
CA TYR A 154 -5.03 18.73 -8.76
C TYR A 154 -6.29 18.02 -8.22
N LEU A 155 -7.25 17.72 -9.10
CA LEU A 155 -8.48 17.02 -8.71
C LEU A 155 -8.20 15.64 -8.09
N ASN A 156 -7.24 14.90 -8.66
CA ASN A 156 -6.85 13.57 -8.16
C ASN A 156 -6.12 13.64 -6.81
N GLU A 157 -5.18 14.57 -6.66
CA GLU A 157 -4.46 14.82 -5.40
C GLU A 157 -5.41 15.26 -4.28
N TYR A 158 -6.35 16.16 -4.59
CA TYR A 158 -7.35 16.64 -3.63
C TYR A 158 -8.29 15.52 -3.17
N LEU A 159 -8.78 14.70 -4.10
CA LEU A 159 -9.63 13.56 -3.77
C LEU A 159 -8.89 12.50 -2.95
N THR A 160 -7.61 12.28 -3.24
CA THR A 160 -6.74 11.35 -2.48
C THR A 160 -6.54 11.86 -1.06
N SER A 161 -6.29 13.16 -0.89
CA SER A 161 -6.17 13.79 0.43
C SER A 161 -7.46 13.63 1.23
N LEU A 162 -8.64 13.88 0.62
CA LEU A 162 -9.93 13.67 1.28
C LEU A 162 -10.16 12.20 1.70
N LYS A 163 -9.71 11.22 0.91
CA LYS A 163 -9.83 9.79 1.26
C LYS A 163 -8.91 9.38 2.40
N ASN A 164 -7.74 10.02 2.52
CA ASN A 164 -6.80 9.75 3.61
C ASN A 164 -7.31 10.37 4.92
N ASP A 165 -7.87 11.57 4.81
CA ASP A 165 -8.35 12.37 5.94
C ASP A 165 -9.70 11.92 6.49
N PHE A 166 -10.58 11.42 5.62
CA PHE A 166 -11.93 11.02 5.97
C PHE A 166 -12.18 9.57 5.56
N ASN A 167 -12.85 8.80 6.43
CA ASN A 167 -13.25 7.44 6.12
C ASN A 167 -14.44 7.41 5.14
N ILE A 168 -14.16 7.62 3.84
CA ILE A 168 -15.17 7.66 2.78
C ILE A 168 -15.55 6.24 2.36
N ILE A 169 -16.53 5.64 3.05
CA ILE A 169 -17.00 4.28 2.76
C ILE A 169 -18.11 4.31 1.69
N THR A 170 -19.07 5.22 1.82
CA THR A 170 -20.29 5.21 0.99
C THR A 170 -20.08 5.93 -0.34
N ARG A 171 -20.69 5.40 -1.41
CA ARG A 171 -20.72 6.01 -2.75
C ARG A 171 -21.20 7.47 -2.73
N ASN A 172 -22.17 7.80 -1.88
CA ASN A 172 -22.68 9.16 -1.74
C ASN A 172 -21.62 10.13 -1.20
N HIS A 173 -20.86 9.75 -0.17
CA HIS A 173 -19.76 10.56 0.35
C HIS A 173 -18.66 10.76 -0.70
N LEU A 174 -18.42 9.73 -1.53
CA LEU A 174 -17.47 9.83 -2.63
C LEU A 174 -17.95 10.76 -3.74
N ASP A 175 -19.24 10.74 -4.07
CA ASP A 175 -19.84 11.70 -5.02
C ASP A 175 -19.79 13.14 -4.48
N TYR A 176 -20.01 13.34 -3.18
CA TYR A 176 -19.81 14.64 -2.53
C TYR A 176 -18.35 15.09 -2.60
N ALA A 177 -17.40 14.21 -2.28
CA ALA A 177 -15.97 14.52 -2.37
C ALA A 177 -15.56 14.96 -3.79
N ARG A 178 -16.04 14.27 -4.83
CA ARG A 178 -15.81 14.69 -6.23
C ARG A 178 -16.42 16.06 -6.55
N LYS A 179 -17.62 16.36 -6.05
CA LYS A 179 -18.26 17.67 -6.26
C LYS A 179 -17.49 18.80 -5.54
N ILE A 180 -17.00 18.53 -4.35
CA ILE A 180 -16.23 19.49 -3.55
C ILE A 180 -14.88 19.80 -4.20
N ALA A 181 -14.17 18.78 -4.70
CA ALA A 181 -12.92 18.98 -5.43
C ALA A 181 -13.12 19.87 -6.67
N LYS A 182 -14.19 19.63 -7.44
CA LYS A 182 -14.54 20.48 -8.59
C LYS A 182 -14.93 21.90 -8.19
N ALA A 183 -15.68 22.05 -7.09
CA ALA A 183 -16.06 23.36 -6.56
C ALA A 183 -14.81 24.15 -6.14
N SER A 184 -13.85 23.52 -5.44
CA SER A 184 -12.58 24.13 -5.09
C SER A 184 -11.81 24.60 -6.32
N LEU A 185 -11.64 23.75 -7.34
CA LEU A 185 -10.97 24.16 -8.58
C LEU A 185 -11.67 25.35 -9.27
N ALA A 186 -13.01 25.39 -9.24
CA ALA A 186 -13.77 26.49 -9.82
C ALA A 186 -13.60 27.80 -9.01
N VAL A 187 -13.52 27.70 -7.68
CA VAL A 187 -13.23 28.83 -6.79
C VAL A 187 -11.85 29.40 -7.09
N ASP A 188 -10.82 28.55 -7.22
CA ASP A 188 -9.44 28.98 -7.49
C ASP A 188 -9.36 29.71 -8.84
N LYS A 189 -9.99 29.17 -9.89
CA LYS A 189 -10.06 29.82 -11.21
C LYS A 189 -10.82 31.16 -11.16
N ALA A 190 -11.89 31.26 -10.36
CA ALA A 190 -12.62 32.50 -10.19
C ALA A 190 -11.80 33.54 -9.40
N TYR A 191 -11.01 33.09 -8.43
CA TYR A 191 -10.08 33.91 -7.65
C TYR A 191 -8.96 34.47 -8.53
N GLU A 192 -8.34 33.63 -9.37
CA GLU A 192 -7.38 34.08 -10.39
C GLU A 192 -8.00 35.11 -11.35
N GLY A 193 -9.23 34.86 -11.80
CA GLY A 193 -9.98 35.82 -12.63
C GLY A 193 -10.26 37.15 -11.92
N MET A 194 -10.44 37.14 -10.60
CA MET A 194 -10.57 38.35 -9.78
C MET A 194 -9.23 39.09 -9.67
N LEU A 195 -8.12 38.39 -9.43
CA LEU A 195 -6.78 38.96 -9.38
C LEU A 195 -6.39 39.61 -10.72
N ASN A 196 -6.79 39.00 -11.83
CA ASN A 196 -6.53 39.50 -13.19
C ASN A 196 -7.49 40.63 -13.61
N GLY A 197 -8.38 41.10 -12.72
CA GLY A 197 -9.25 42.26 -12.98
C GLY A 197 -10.38 42.00 -13.98
N VAL A 198 -10.79 40.74 -14.18
CA VAL A 198 -11.88 40.40 -15.10
C VAL A 198 -13.24 40.84 -14.52
N ASN A 199 -14.00 41.62 -15.29
CA ASN A 199 -15.31 42.12 -14.87
C ASN A 199 -16.29 40.97 -14.57
N GLY A 200 -16.91 41.02 -13.39
CA GLY A 200 -17.90 40.03 -12.92
C GLY A 200 -17.32 38.82 -12.19
N SER A 201 -16.00 38.72 -12.04
CA SER A 201 -15.33 37.61 -11.33
C SER A 201 -15.55 37.64 -9.82
N GLU A 202 -15.68 38.82 -9.20
CA GLU A 202 -15.89 38.95 -7.75
C GLU A 202 -17.21 38.30 -7.31
N LYS A 203 -18.30 38.54 -8.06
CA LYS A 203 -19.60 37.92 -7.80
C LYS A 203 -19.53 36.40 -7.98
N ARG A 204 -18.90 35.94 -9.06
CA ARG A 204 -18.71 34.50 -9.34
C ARG A 204 -17.91 33.81 -8.25
N TYR A 205 -16.85 34.43 -7.76
CA TYR A 205 -16.06 33.91 -6.65
C TYR A 205 -16.91 33.77 -5.39
N LYS A 206 -17.65 34.81 -5.00
CA LYS A 206 -18.55 34.76 -3.82
C LYS A 206 -19.60 33.66 -3.94
N ASP A 207 -20.25 33.53 -5.10
CA ASP A 207 -21.27 32.51 -5.35
C ASP A 207 -20.66 31.08 -5.31
N LEU A 208 -19.49 30.88 -5.93
CA LEU A 208 -18.79 29.60 -5.94
C LEU A 208 -18.24 29.21 -4.55
N GLN A 209 -17.73 30.18 -3.80
CA GLN A 209 -17.27 29.98 -2.42
C GLN A 209 -18.42 29.52 -1.53
N ALA A 210 -19.59 30.16 -1.63
CA ALA A 210 -20.77 29.78 -0.86
C ALA A 210 -21.24 28.35 -1.19
N ILE A 211 -21.16 27.96 -2.47
CA ILE A 211 -21.45 26.58 -2.92
C ILE A 211 -20.44 25.60 -2.32
N PHE A 212 -19.14 25.91 -2.39
CA PHE A 212 -18.08 25.08 -1.82
C PHE A 212 -18.26 24.86 -0.32
N ASP A 213 -18.52 25.93 0.44
CA ASP A 213 -18.72 25.86 1.89
C ASP A 213 -19.96 25.03 2.25
N THR A 214 -21.05 25.21 1.50
CA THR A 214 -22.30 24.47 1.69
C THR A 214 -22.08 22.98 1.45
N LEU A 215 -21.43 22.61 0.34
CA LEU A 215 -21.12 21.22 0.00
C LEU A 215 -20.21 20.58 1.07
N SER A 216 -19.19 21.30 1.52
CA SER A 216 -18.25 20.81 2.54
C SER A 216 -18.91 20.58 3.89
N LYS A 217 -19.85 21.45 4.29
CA LYS A 217 -20.66 21.28 5.50
C LYS A 217 -21.63 20.10 5.37
N SER A 218 -22.35 19.99 4.26
CA SER A 218 -23.30 18.89 4.04
C SER A 218 -22.63 17.51 4.01
N ALA A 219 -21.38 17.44 3.56
CA ALA A 219 -20.61 16.21 3.51
C ALA A 219 -19.81 15.90 4.79
N GLN A 220 -19.87 16.77 5.81
CA GLN A 220 -19.06 16.69 7.04
C GLN A 220 -17.54 16.70 6.80
N PHE A 221 -17.09 17.32 5.71
CA PHE A 221 -15.66 17.52 5.43
C PHE A 221 -15.12 18.86 5.97
N SER A 222 -15.94 19.62 6.67
CA SER A 222 -15.52 20.84 7.38
C SER A 222 -14.78 20.48 8.68
N GLU A 223 -13.82 21.30 9.09
CA GLU A 223 -13.15 21.14 10.38
C GLU A 223 -14.11 21.20 11.57
N ASN A 224 -15.16 22.03 11.47
CA ASN A 224 -16.19 22.12 12.51
C ASN A 224 -16.96 20.80 12.72
N SER A 225 -17.01 19.94 11.70
CA SER A 225 -17.60 18.60 11.82
C SER A 225 -16.65 17.55 12.42
N ARG A 226 -15.33 17.81 12.48
CA ARG A 226 -14.37 16.89 13.14
C ARG A 226 -14.53 16.90 14.67
N GLY A 227 -15.12 17.95 15.24
CA GLY A 227 -15.42 18.05 16.67
C GLY A 227 -16.60 17.21 17.15
N SER A 228 -17.48 16.73 16.25
CA SER A 228 -18.66 15.94 16.66
C SER A 228 -18.43 14.44 16.68
N THR A 229 -17.32 13.96 16.10
CA THR A 229 -17.02 12.53 15.98
C THR A 229 -15.58 12.25 16.38
N ASN A 230 -15.38 12.18 17.70
CA ASN A 230 -14.24 11.60 18.42
C ASN A 230 -12.90 12.35 18.44
N ALA A 231 -12.64 12.96 19.61
CA ALA A 231 -11.33 12.86 20.25
C ALA A 231 -11.51 12.61 21.76
N GLY A 232 -11.82 11.37 22.14
CA GLY A 232 -11.53 10.84 23.49
C GLY A 232 -12.44 11.19 24.68
N ILE A 233 -13.46 12.02 24.52
CA ILE A 233 -14.22 12.60 25.65
C ILE A 233 -15.53 11.84 25.96
N ASN A 234 -16.04 11.01 25.06
CA ASN A 234 -17.41 10.46 25.18
C ASN A 234 -17.56 9.31 26.19
N GLY A 235 -16.47 8.73 26.70
CA GLY A 235 -16.58 7.62 27.67
C GLY A 235 -16.90 8.11 29.08
N ILE A 236 -16.02 8.94 29.63
CA ILE A 236 -16.11 9.37 31.03
C ILE A 236 -16.95 10.63 31.17
N THR A 237 -16.87 11.57 30.24
CA THR A 237 -17.61 12.83 30.31
C THR A 237 -19.11 12.60 30.12
N GLU A 238 -19.52 11.68 29.25
CA GLU A 238 -20.93 11.31 29.11
C GLU A 238 -21.48 10.63 30.37
N ILE A 239 -20.65 9.87 31.10
CA ILE A 239 -21.01 9.29 32.40
C ILE A 239 -21.12 10.40 33.46
N VAL A 240 -20.15 11.32 33.50
CA VAL A 240 -20.14 12.46 34.43
C VAL A 240 -21.35 13.35 34.19
N ASP A 241 -21.64 13.73 32.94
CA ASP A 241 -22.82 14.53 32.57
C ASP A 241 -24.12 13.83 33.01
N LYS A 242 -24.24 12.51 32.76
CA LYS A 242 -25.41 11.72 33.18
C LYS A 242 -25.56 11.61 34.71
N VAL A 243 -24.45 11.63 35.45
CA VAL A 243 -24.43 11.62 36.92
C VAL A 243 -24.75 13.02 37.47
N GLU A 244 -24.21 14.07 36.88
CA GLU A 244 -24.46 15.47 37.25
C GLU A 244 -25.91 15.89 36.98
N ASP A 245 -26.49 15.42 35.87
CA ASP A 245 -27.90 15.60 35.52
C ASP A 245 -28.87 14.72 36.35
N LYS A 246 -28.34 13.92 37.30
CA LYS A 246 -29.10 13.00 38.18
C LYS A 246 -29.98 11.99 37.44
N LEU A 247 -29.71 11.73 36.16
CA LEU A 247 -30.46 10.79 35.33
C LEU A 247 -30.11 9.33 35.64
N TRP A 248 -28.93 9.09 36.22
CA TRP A 248 -28.47 7.74 36.54
C TRP A 248 -28.61 7.44 38.04
N ILE A 249 -29.73 6.83 38.41
CA ILE A 249 -29.81 5.95 39.58
C ILE A 249 -30.32 4.63 39.04
N ALA A 250 -29.42 3.69 38.77
CA ALA A 250 -29.85 2.32 38.53
C ALA A 250 -30.46 1.82 39.85
N GLU A 251 -31.80 1.67 39.89
CA GLU A 251 -32.45 0.95 40.98
C GLU A 251 -31.80 -0.43 41.06
N LYS A 252 -31.34 -0.79 42.25
CA LYS A 252 -30.79 -2.11 42.51
C LYS A 252 -31.88 -3.12 42.16
N GLU A 253 -31.74 -3.82 41.05
CA GLU A 253 -32.64 -4.92 40.73
C GLU A 253 -32.57 -5.90 41.90
N GLU A 254 -33.71 -6.10 42.57
CA GLU A 254 -33.82 -7.11 43.61
C GLU A 254 -33.69 -8.47 42.94
N PHE A 255 -32.46 -8.99 42.88
CA PHE A 255 -32.22 -10.35 42.49
C PHE A 255 -33.06 -11.26 43.37
N LYS A 256 -33.81 -12.17 42.74
CA LYS A 256 -34.53 -13.22 43.46
C LYS A 256 -33.48 -14.04 44.23
N GLN A 257 -33.45 -13.88 45.55
CA GLN A 257 -32.52 -14.57 46.42
C GLN A 257 -32.63 -16.08 46.17
N ASP A 258 -31.49 -16.72 45.93
CA ASP A 258 -31.44 -18.17 45.82
C ASP A 258 -31.37 -18.82 47.21
N GLU A 259 -31.41 -20.15 47.27
CA GLU A 259 -31.34 -20.86 48.54
C GLU A 259 -30.01 -20.60 49.29
N LEU A 260 -28.94 -20.28 48.56
CA LEU A 260 -27.63 -20.00 49.13
C LEU A 260 -27.62 -18.62 49.80
N ASP A 261 -28.25 -17.62 49.20
CA ASP A 261 -28.42 -16.28 49.77
C ASP A 261 -29.23 -16.33 51.07
N HIS A 262 -30.29 -17.14 51.11
CA HIS A 262 -31.08 -17.35 52.32
C HIS A 262 -30.26 -18.02 53.44
N LEU A 263 -29.45 -19.02 53.11
CA LEU A 263 -28.56 -19.67 54.07
C LEU A 263 -27.52 -18.69 54.62
N LEU A 264 -26.91 -17.87 53.77
CA LEU A 264 -25.95 -16.84 54.18
C LEU A 264 -26.58 -15.80 55.11
N GLN A 265 -27.81 -15.39 54.84
CA GLN A 265 -28.56 -14.46 55.70
C GLN A 265 -28.85 -15.09 57.08
N GLN A 266 -29.20 -16.37 57.11
CA GLN A 266 -29.39 -17.11 58.36
C GLN A 266 -28.09 -17.22 59.16
N PHE A 267 -26.96 -17.54 58.51
CA PHE A 267 -25.64 -17.57 59.16
C PHE A 267 -25.22 -16.20 59.72
N SER A 268 -25.45 -15.11 58.97
CA SER A 268 -25.20 -13.75 59.45
C SER A 268 -26.03 -13.40 60.70
N ASN A 269 -27.24 -13.95 60.85
CA ASN A 269 -28.07 -13.72 62.03
C ASN A 269 -27.64 -14.56 63.23
N ILE A 270 -27.08 -15.75 63.00
CA ILE A 270 -26.49 -16.59 64.05
C ILE A 270 -25.28 -15.89 64.70
N GLU A 271 -24.41 -15.24 63.92
CA GLU A 271 -23.28 -14.47 64.48
C GLU A 271 -23.72 -13.28 65.35
N LYS A 272 -24.89 -12.69 65.07
CA LYS A 272 -25.47 -11.60 65.90
C LYS A 272 -26.15 -12.10 67.18
N SER A 273 -26.29 -13.42 67.32
CA SER A 273 -26.98 -14.08 68.43
C SER A 273 -26.02 -14.70 69.45
N LEU A 274 -24.71 -14.68 69.15
CA LEU A 274 -23.60 -15.02 70.05
C LEU A 274 -23.00 -13.75 70.65
#